data_AF-A0A4V2XJN3-F1
#
_entry.id   AF-A0A4V2XJN3-F1
#
_cell.length_a   1.000
_cell.length_b   1.000
_cell.length_c   1.000
_cell.angle_alpha   90.00
_cell.angle_beta   90.00
_cell.angle_gamma   90.00
#
_symmetry.space_group_name_H-M   'P 1'
#
loop_
_entity.id
_entity.type
_entity.pdbx_description
1 polymer ?
#
loop_
_entity_poly.entity_id
_entity_poly.type
_entity_poly.pdbx_seq_one_letter_code
_entity_poly.pdbx_strand_id
1 'polypeptide(L)'
;MDLRALDELDRRLVHALQLDGRAAFTRIGEVLDVSHQTVARRYRALCAAGVLRVRGLPHARRLGQAEWSLRLRCRPAAAAEVARALARRPDTSWVALTATAGEVLCVARTAAVVEHDALLLRALPRTPEVREAAARLVLRTHVGDAAGRQGRLEALGAERAAALRGQALAEGAGSEPYRADAADRPLFAALAADGRASARELATRAGRSESWARERLDRLRRQGVLYFEADVDAARLDHHSTTVLWLTTPPALSLI
;
A
#
# COMPACT_ATOMS: atom_id res chain seq x y z
N MET A 1 -15.06 -3.79 23.05
CA MET A 1 -14.91 -4.25 21.65
C MET A 1 -13.92 -5.38 21.69
N ASP A 2 -14.39 -6.61 21.51
CA ASP A 2 -13.58 -7.81 21.75
C ASP A 2 -12.54 -7.97 20.64
N LEU A 3 -11.28 -7.66 20.97
CA LEU A 3 -10.15 -7.75 20.06
C LEU A 3 -9.68 -9.21 20.01
N ARG A 4 -10.46 -10.10 19.37
CA ARG A 4 -9.99 -11.47 19.12
C ARG A 4 -8.66 -11.44 18.35
N ALA A 5 -7.61 -11.97 18.95
CA ALA A 5 -6.29 -12.05 18.33
C ALA A 5 -6.34 -12.95 17.08
N LEU A 6 -5.51 -12.64 16.08
CA LEU A 6 -5.37 -13.48 14.89
C LEU A 6 -4.78 -14.83 15.27
N ASP A 7 -5.46 -15.92 14.89
CA ASP A 7 -4.90 -17.25 15.05
C ASP A 7 -3.77 -17.51 14.04
N GLU A 8 -3.05 -18.62 14.22
CA GLU A 8 -1.88 -18.94 13.40
C GLU A 8 -2.21 -19.11 11.91
N LEU A 9 -3.42 -19.60 11.58
CA LEU A 9 -3.82 -19.71 10.18
C LEU A 9 -4.13 -18.33 9.60
N ASP A 10 -4.80 -17.46 10.36
CA ASP A 10 -5.10 -16.11 9.94
C ASP A 10 -3.80 -15.30 9.72
N ARG A 11 -2.80 -15.45 10.58
CA ARG A 11 -1.45 -14.85 10.41
C ARG A 11 -0.76 -15.33 9.14
N ARG A 12 -0.75 -16.64 8.91
CA ARG A 12 -0.17 -17.22 7.68
C ARG A 12 -0.90 -16.76 6.42
N LEU A 13 -2.22 -16.64 6.47
CA LEU A 13 -3.04 -16.09 5.38
C LEU A 13 -2.71 -14.62 5.10
N VAL A 14 -2.63 -13.80 6.16
CA VAL A 14 -2.21 -12.40 6.05
C VAL A 14 -0.83 -12.31 5.41
N HIS A 15 0.14 -13.08 5.90
CA HIS A 15 1.49 -13.07 5.32
C HIS A 15 1.46 -13.50 3.85
N ALA A 16 0.73 -14.55 3.49
CA ALA A 16 0.58 -14.97 2.10
C ALA A 16 0.05 -13.83 1.19
N LEU A 17 -0.94 -13.07 1.66
CA LEU A 17 -1.49 -11.92 0.95
C LEU A 17 -0.59 -10.67 0.96
N GLN A 18 0.31 -10.54 1.94
CA GLN A 18 1.36 -9.51 1.91
C GLN A 18 2.44 -9.82 0.86
N LEU A 19 2.64 -11.11 0.54
CA LEU A 19 3.56 -11.56 -0.49
C LEU A 19 2.93 -11.46 -1.89
N ASP A 20 1.68 -11.88 -2.05
CA ASP A 20 0.87 -11.70 -3.24
C ASP A 20 -0.60 -11.49 -2.86
N GLY A 21 -1.04 -10.22 -2.88
CA GLY A 21 -2.41 -9.86 -2.51
C GLY A 21 -3.48 -10.42 -3.43
N ARG A 22 -3.12 -10.84 -4.65
CA ARG A 22 -4.06 -11.42 -5.62
C ARG A 22 -3.88 -12.91 -5.85
N ALA A 23 -2.99 -13.57 -5.11
CA ALA A 23 -2.82 -15.02 -5.18
C ALA A 23 -4.18 -15.75 -5.11
N ALA A 24 -4.32 -16.78 -5.94
CA ALA A 24 -5.52 -17.61 -5.96
C ALA A 24 -5.67 -18.33 -4.61
N PHE A 25 -6.90 -18.48 -4.11
CA PHE A 25 -7.13 -19.19 -2.84
C PHE A 25 -6.78 -20.67 -2.90
N THR A 26 -6.81 -21.27 -4.08
CA THR A 26 -6.28 -22.61 -4.33
C THR A 26 -4.78 -22.66 -4.04
N ARG A 27 -4.03 -21.71 -4.60
CA ARG A 27 -2.59 -21.60 -4.41
C ARG A 27 -2.21 -21.29 -2.96
N ILE A 28 -2.91 -20.36 -2.33
CA ILE A 28 -2.71 -20.08 -0.90
C ILE A 28 -3.02 -21.35 -0.09
N GLY A 29 -4.10 -22.07 -0.42
CA GLY A 29 -4.44 -23.34 0.24
C GLY A 29 -3.33 -24.37 0.17
N GLU A 30 -2.73 -24.57 -1.01
CA GLU A 30 -1.55 -25.45 -1.20
C GLU A 30 -0.38 -25.04 -0.31
N VAL A 31 -0.04 -23.73 -0.29
CA VAL A 31 1.10 -23.22 0.50
C VAL A 31 0.85 -23.34 2.01
N LEU A 32 -0.41 -23.20 2.43
CA LEU A 32 -0.81 -23.23 3.84
C LEU A 32 -1.22 -24.62 4.34
N ASP A 33 -1.26 -25.61 3.45
CA ASP A 33 -1.75 -26.97 3.70
C ASP A 33 -3.20 -27.00 4.23
N VAL A 34 -4.08 -26.25 3.58
CA VAL A 34 -5.52 -26.19 3.89
C VAL A 34 -6.38 -26.09 2.62
N SER A 35 -7.67 -26.42 2.71
CA SER A 35 -8.56 -26.29 1.56
C SER A 35 -8.76 -24.83 1.13
N HIS A 36 -8.96 -24.61 -0.17
CA HIS A 36 -9.28 -23.28 -0.72
C HIS A 36 -10.57 -22.69 -0.12
N GLN A 37 -11.54 -23.54 0.28
CA GLN A 37 -12.76 -23.10 0.97
C GLN A 37 -12.43 -22.54 2.36
N THR A 38 -11.49 -23.16 3.08
CA THR A 38 -11.02 -22.68 4.38
C THR A 38 -10.37 -21.33 4.24
N VAL A 39 -9.46 -21.16 3.27
CA VAL A 39 -8.82 -19.87 2.95
C VAL A 39 -9.87 -18.81 2.63
N ALA A 40 -10.82 -19.12 1.74
CA ALA A 40 -11.87 -18.18 1.33
C ALA A 40 -12.77 -17.76 2.50
N ARG A 41 -13.13 -18.71 3.37
CA ARG A 41 -13.92 -18.45 4.58
C ARG A 41 -13.16 -17.54 5.55
N ARG A 42 -11.89 -17.83 5.83
CA ARG A 42 -11.03 -17.03 6.72
C ARG A 42 -10.83 -15.62 6.19
N TYR A 43 -10.48 -15.48 4.91
CA TYR A 43 -10.35 -14.18 4.25
C TYR A 43 -11.60 -13.32 4.41
N ARG A 44 -12.78 -13.87 4.09
CA ARG A 44 -14.05 -13.12 4.21
C ARG A 44 -14.34 -12.71 5.65
N ALA A 45 -14.07 -13.58 6.62
CA ALA A 45 -14.26 -13.27 8.03
C ALA A 45 -13.35 -12.10 8.49
N LEU A 46 -12.08 -12.12 8.10
CA LEU A 46 -11.12 -11.05 8.41
C LEU A 46 -11.50 -9.73 7.75
N CYS A 47 -11.96 -9.76 6.49
CA CYS A 47 -12.46 -8.57 5.79
C CYS A 47 -13.73 -8.02 6.45
N ALA A 48 -14.70 -8.88 6.78
CA ALA A 48 -15.95 -8.49 7.43
C ALA A 48 -15.72 -7.89 8.82
N ALA A 49 -14.72 -8.38 9.55
CA ALA A 49 -14.29 -7.83 10.83
C ALA A 49 -13.47 -6.52 10.70
N GLY A 50 -13.18 -6.07 9.47
CA GLY A 50 -12.35 -4.89 9.21
C GLY A 50 -10.87 -5.08 9.53
N VAL A 51 -10.43 -6.31 9.79
CA VAL A 51 -9.06 -6.63 10.21
C VAL A 51 -8.10 -6.70 9.03
N LEU A 52 -8.59 -7.13 7.86
CA LEU A 52 -7.80 -7.30 6.64
C LEU A 52 -8.48 -6.60 5.48
N ARG A 53 -7.69 -5.91 4.66
CA ARG A 53 -8.11 -5.40 3.35
C ARG A 53 -6.99 -5.58 2.36
N VAL A 54 -7.30 -6.06 1.16
CA VAL A 54 -6.34 -6.03 0.06
C VAL A 54 -6.62 -4.80 -0.79
N ARG A 55 -5.58 -4.07 -1.18
CA ARG A 55 -5.67 -2.87 -2.02
C ARG A 55 -4.74 -3.01 -3.21
N GLY A 56 -5.20 -2.57 -4.38
CA GLY A 56 -4.40 -2.47 -5.60
C GLY A 56 -4.10 -1.02 -5.91
N LEU A 57 -2.83 -0.65 -5.91
CA LEU A 57 -2.38 0.73 -6.08
C LEU A 57 -1.38 0.82 -7.22
N PRO A 58 -1.42 1.88 -8.04
CA PRO A 58 -0.38 2.09 -9.02
C PRO A 58 0.91 2.54 -8.34
N HIS A 59 2.05 2.09 -8.86
CA HIS A 59 3.34 2.66 -8.52
C HIS A 59 3.39 4.10 -9.03
N ALA A 60 3.52 5.06 -8.11
CA ALA A 60 3.55 6.48 -8.43
C ALA A 60 4.57 6.83 -9.53
N ARG A 61 5.79 6.28 -9.43
CA ARG A 61 6.85 6.48 -10.44
C ARG A 61 6.45 5.99 -11.82
N ARG A 62 5.69 4.90 -11.90
CA ARG A 62 5.18 4.38 -13.17
C ARG A 62 4.19 5.35 -13.77
N LEU A 63 3.42 6.08 -12.98
CA LEU A 63 2.55 7.15 -13.47
C LEU A 63 3.26 8.49 -13.67
N GLY A 64 4.60 8.54 -13.61
CA GLY A 64 5.36 9.79 -13.71
C GLY A 64 5.15 10.72 -12.50
N GLN A 65 4.76 10.17 -11.36
CA GLN A 65 4.58 10.91 -10.11
C GLN A 65 5.80 10.74 -9.20
N ALA A 66 6.14 11.80 -8.48
CA ALA A 66 7.10 11.78 -7.40
C ALA A 66 6.41 11.42 -6.08
N GLU A 67 7.05 10.60 -5.26
CA GLU A 67 6.60 10.29 -3.89
C GLU A 67 7.44 11.05 -2.87
N TRP A 68 6.76 11.73 -1.96
CA TRP A 68 7.35 12.54 -0.90
C TRP A 68 6.99 11.94 0.45
N SER A 69 7.99 11.66 1.28
CA SER A 69 7.79 11.42 2.70
C SER A 69 7.69 12.77 3.40
N LEU A 70 6.54 13.03 4.02
CA LEU A 70 6.26 14.24 4.77
C LEU A 70 6.25 13.94 6.27
N ARG A 71 6.95 14.77 7.03
CA ARG A 71 6.88 14.81 8.49
C ARG A 71 6.47 16.22 8.90
N LEU A 72 5.30 16.31 9.52
CA LEU A 72 4.70 17.56 9.92
C LEU A 72 4.67 17.63 11.44
N ARG A 73 5.21 18.71 12.01
CA ARG A 73 4.99 19.05 13.41
C ARG A 73 3.85 20.05 13.50
N CYS A 74 2.79 19.66 14.14
CA CYS A 74 1.59 20.44 14.40
C CYS A 74 1.52 20.83 15.88
N ARG A 75 0.61 21.77 16.21
CA ARG A 75 0.14 21.89 17.59
C ARG A 75 -0.48 20.55 18.04
N PRO A 76 -0.19 20.03 19.25
CA PRO A 76 -0.71 18.74 19.71
C PRO A 76 -2.22 18.57 19.56
N ALA A 77 -3.01 19.59 19.93
CA ALA A 77 -4.47 19.59 19.82
C ALA A 77 -4.98 19.51 18.37
N ALA A 78 -4.19 19.93 17.38
CA ALA A 78 -4.56 19.98 15.98
C ALA A 78 -4.07 18.78 15.15
N ALA A 79 -3.14 17.98 15.66
CA ALA A 79 -2.51 16.90 14.90
C ALA A 79 -3.53 15.90 14.33
N ALA A 80 -4.53 15.52 15.12
CA ALA A 80 -5.58 14.61 14.68
C ALA A 80 -6.48 15.21 13.59
N GLU A 81 -6.70 16.52 13.59
CA GLU A 81 -7.45 17.21 12.54
C GLU A 81 -6.64 17.31 11.25
N VAL A 82 -5.37 17.72 11.35
CA VAL A 82 -4.44 17.77 10.22
C VAL A 82 -4.30 16.38 9.58
N ALA A 83 -4.14 15.32 10.38
CA ALA A 83 -4.09 13.95 9.89
C ALA A 83 -5.38 13.56 9.14
N ARG A 84 -6.56 13.88 9.69
CA ARG A 84 -7.85 13.63 9.02
C ARG A 84 -7.99 14.42 7.73
N ALA A 85 -7.53 15.67 7.70
CA ALA A 85 -7.57 16.52 6.51
C ALA A 85 -6.67 15.96 5.40
N LEU A 86 -5.44 15.56 5.76
CA LEU A 86 -4.54 14.87 4.85
C LEU A 86 -5.17 13.58 4.34
N ALA A 87 -5.67 12.70 5.21
CA ALA A 87 -6.24 11.42 4.81
C ALA A 87 -7.42 11.50 3.83
N ARG A 88 -8.09 12.65 3.71
CA ARG A 88 -9.15 12.89 2.72
C ARG A 88 -8.63 13.30 1.33
N ARG A 89 -7.35 13.65 1.21
CA ARG A 89 -6.77 14.10 -0.05
C ARG A 89 -6.40 12.91 -0.94
N PRO A 90 -6.74 12.95 -2.23
CA PRO A 90 -6.47 11.85 -3.17
C PRO A 90 -4.97 11.68 -3.50
N ASP A 91 -4.18 12.72 -3.25
CA ASP A 91 -2.74 12.77 -3.49
C ASP A 91 -1.91 12.40 -2.25
N THR A 92 -2.56 12.02 -1.14
CA THR A 92 -1.86 11.57 0.06
C THR A 92 -2.22 10.15 0.43
N SER A 93 -1.30 9.49 1.10
CA SER A 93 -1.43 8.12 1.59
C SER A 93 -0.68 7.98 2.90
N TRP A 94 -0.93 6.90 3.63
CA TRP A 94 -0.15 6.51 4.80
C TRP A 94 -0.08 7.58 5.89
N VAL A 95 -1.21 8.20 6.18
CA VAL A 95 -1.28 9.23 7.22
C VAL A 95 -1.29 8.56 8.60
N ALA A 96 -0.29 8.87 9.42
CA ALA A 96 -0.14 8.33 10.76
C ALA A 96 0.16 9.44 11.76
N LEU A 97 -0.45 9.33 12.95
CA LEU A 97 -0.04 10.09 14.13
C LEU A 97 1.08 9.35 14.83
N THR A 98 2.14 10.05 15.22
CA THR A 98 3.21 9.44 16.02
C THR A 98 2.88 9.53 17.52
N ALA A 99 3.58 8.74 18.32
CA ALA A 99 3.44 8.77 19.78
C ALA A 99 3.82 10.15 20.38
N THR A 100 4.65 10.92 19.69
CA THR A 100 4.92 12.31 20.06
C THR A 100 3.69 13.14 19.75
N ALA A 101 3.04 13.67 20.78
CA ALA A 101 1.88 14.53 20.62
C ALA A 101 2.24 15.70 19.67
N GLY A 102 1.49 15.85 18.58
CA GLY A 102 1.75 16.93 17.62
C GLY A 102 2.51 16.53 16.36
N GLU A 103 2.78 15.26 16.06
CA GLU A 103 3.48 14.91 14.81
C GLU A 103 2.65 13.98 13.91
N VAL A 104 2.60 14.35 12.63
CA VAL A 104 1.92 13.62 11.55
C VAL A 104 2.95 13.19 10.51
N LEU A 105 2.94 11.92 10.15
CA LEU A 105 3.68 11.37 9.02
C LEU A 105 2.71 11.06 7.89
N CYS A 106 3.08 11.36 6.66
CA CYS A 106 2.34 10.89 5.50
C CYS A 106 3.22 10.78 4.26
N VAL A 107 2.69 10.11 3.23
CA VAL A 107 3.28 10.09 1.89
C VAL A 107 2.41 10.92 0.98
N ALA A 108 2.99 11.87 0.26
CA ALA A 108 2.31 12.64 -0.77
C ALA A 108 2.82 12.29 -2.17
N ARG A 109 1.94 12.36 -3.16
CA ARG A 109 2.22 12.09 -4.57
C ARG A 109 2.01 13.37 -5.37
N THR A 110 2.98 13.77 -6.17
CA THR A 110 2.86 14.96 -7.03
C THR A 110 3.20 14.60 -8.47
N ALA A 111 2.57 15.25 -9.44
CA ALA A 111 3.11 15.24 -10.80
C ALA A 111 4.55 15.80 -10.80
N ALA A 112 5.41 15.31 -11.70
CA ALA A 112 6.88 15.39 -11.59
C ALA A 112 7.52 16.79 -11.48
N VAL A 113 6.83 17.90 -11.81
CA VAL A 113 7.47 19.24 -11.75
C VAL A 113 6.53 20.36 -11.26
N VAL A 114 5.30 20.50 -11.78
CA VAL A 114 4.48 21.70 -11.53
C VAL A 114 3.68 21.65 -10.22
N GLU A 115 3.23 20.47 -9.80
CA GLU A 115 2.47 20.30 -8.55
C GLU A 115 3.36 20.15 -7.32
N HIS A 116 4.64 19.83 -7.53
CA HIS A 116 5.64 19.72 -6.47
C HIS A 116 5.72 21.00 -5.64
N ASP A 117 5.91 22.13 -6.33
CA ASP A 117 5.97 23.46 -5.73
C ASP A 117 4.62 23.85 -5.10
N ALA A 118 3.50 23.46 -5.71
CA ALA A 118 2.18 23.79 -5.19
C ALA A 118 1.91 23.09 -3.84
N LEU A 119 2.21 21.80 -3.71
CA LEU A 119 2.01 21.09 -2.45
C LEU A 119 2.99 21.58 -1.37
N LEU A 120 4.29 21.62 -1.68
CA LEU A 120 5.33 21.90 -0.69
C LEU A 120 5.47 23.38 -0.34
N LEU A 121 5.34 24.29 -1.32
CA LEU A 121 5.48 25.73 -1.07
C LEU A 121 4.16 26.41 -0.71
N ARG A 122 3.00 25.89 -1.15
CA ARG A 122 1.71 26.59 -0.97
C ARG A 122 0.74 25.92 0.00
N ALA A 123 0.68 24.59 0.06
CA ALA A 123 -0.34 23.90 0.85
C ALA A 123 0.12 23.61 2.29
N LEU A 124 1.34 23.08 2.47
CA LEU A 124 1.84 22.72 3.81
C LEU A 124 2.12 23.94 4.71
N PRO A 125 2.78 25.02 4.25
CA PRO A 125 3.10 26.17 5.11
C PRO A 125 1.88 27.03 5.47
N ARG A 126 0.76 26.91 4.73
CA ARG A 126 -0.46 27.70 4.95
C ARG A 126 -1.45 27.09 5.94
N THR A 127 -1.10 25.95 6.55
CA THR A 127 -1.93 25.35 7.61
C THR A 127 -1.48 25.95 8.94
N PRO A 128 -2.23 26.88 9.57
CA PRO A 128 -1.78 27.63 10.75
C PRO A 128 -1.35 26.75 11.93
N GLU A 129 -1.86 25.53 11.96
CA GLU A 129 -1.61 24.53 12.98
C GLU A 129 -0.26 23.80 12.78
N VAL A 130 0.33 23.85 11.58
CA VAL A 130 1.61 23.24 11.22
C VAL A 130 2.75 24.22 11.53
N ARG A 131 3.65 23.82 12.43
CA ARG A 131 4.81 24.60 12.88
C ARG A 131 6.07 24.30 12.07
N GLU A 132 6.23 23.06 11.64
CA GLU A 132 7.39 22.59 10.87
C GLU A 132 6.91 21.56 9.86
N ALA A 133 7.46 21.62 8.64
CA ALA A 133 7.23 20.61 7.60
C ALA A 133 8.58 20.18 7.01
N ALA A 134 8.89 18.89 7.14
CA ALA A 134 10.02 18.28 6.47
C ALA A 134 9.51 17.39 5.33
N ALA A 135 9.90 17.71 4.10
CA ALA A 135 9.55 16.95 2.91
C ALA A 135 10.81 16.30 2.32
N ARG A 136 10.75 15.00 2.04
CA ARG A 136 11.87 14.24 1.46
C ARG A 136 11.40 13.46 0.24
N LEU A 137 12.05 13.67 -0.89
CA LEU A 137 11.78 12.91 -2.10
C LEU A 137 12.24 11.46 -1.90
N VAL A 138 11.35 10.50 -2.13
CA VAL A 138 11.69 9.08 -2.10
C VAL A 138 12.38 8.72 -3.41
N LEU A 139 13.71 8.60 -3.39
CA LEU A 139 14.55 8.27 -4.56
C LEU A 139 14.63 6.77 -4.85
N ARG A 140 14.57 5.93 -3.81
CA ARG A 140 14.51 4.47 -3.94
C ARG A 140 13.90 3.86 -2.68
N THR A 141 13.08 2.84 -2.84
CA THR A 141 12.62 1.98 -1.76
C THR A 141 13.39 0.66 -1.86
N HIS A 142 14.14 0.32 -0.81
CA HIS A 142 14.97 -0.88 -0.80
C HIS A 142 14.24 -2.11 -0.25
N VAL A 143 13.35 -1.90 0.72
CA VAL A 143 12.54 -2.94 1.35
C VAL A 143 11.13 -2.40 1.56
N GLY A 144 10.12 -3.22 1.25
CA GLY A 144 8.71 -2.88 1.39
C GLY A 144 8.23 -1.82 0.40
N ASP A 145 7.19 -1.08 0.80
CA ASP A 145 6.64 0.06 0.08
C ASP A 145 7.19 1.40 0.62
N ALA A 146 6.80 2.53 0.01
CA ALA A 146 7.24 3.87 0.44
C ALA A 146 6.85 4.22 1.90
N ALA A 147 5.91 3.49 2.51
CA ALA A 147 5.53 3.61 3.92
C ALA A 147 6.10 2.48 4.80
N GLY A 148 6.94 1.60 4.25
CA GLY A 148 7.58 0.49 4.96
C GLY A 148 6.58 -0.46 5.63
N ARG A 149 5.41 -0.71 5.04
CA ARG A 149 4.39 -1.61 5.62
C ARG A 149 4.40 -3.02 5.06
N GLN A 150 4.81 -3.21 3.81
CA GLN A 150 4.92 -4.54 3.23
C GLN A 150 6.03 -5.39 3.88
N GLY A 151 5.66 -6.59 4.34
CA GLY A 151 6.59 -7.59 4.90
C GLY A 151 6.77 -7.59 6.43
N ARG A 152 5.87 -6.95 7.20
CA ARG A 152 5.98 -6.90 8.67
C ARG A 152 5.65 -8.19 9.41
N LEU A 153 5.00 -9.14 8.75
CA LEU A 153 4.62 -10.42 9.36
C LEU A 153 5.46 -11.54 8.76
N GLU A 154 6.21 -12.25 9.58
CA GLU A 154 7.02 -13.42 9.18
C GLU A 154 6.37 -14.73 9.65
N ALA A 155 5.12 -14.97 9.24
CA ALA A 155 4.39 -16.18 9.65
C ALA A 155 4.66 -17.41 8.76
N LEU A 156 5.37 -17.25 7.64
CA LEU A 156 5.66 -18.33 6.68
C LEU A 156 7.16 -18.56 6.64
N GLY A 157 7.57 -19.82 6.64
CA GLY A 157 8.96 -20.19 6.35
C GLY A 157 9.40 -19.71 4.96
N ALA A 158 10.71 -19.52 4.79
CA ALA A 158 11.30 -18.91 3.60
C ALA A 158 10.90 -19.60 2.29
N GLU A 159 10.81 -20.93 2.28
CA GLU A 159 10.41 -21.72 1.10
C GLU A 159 8.97 -21.43 0.67
N ARG A 160 8.02 -21.48 1.61
CA ARG A 160 6.60 -21.16 1.39
C ARG A 160 6.42 -19.71 0.94
N ALA A 161 7.19 -18.79 1.52
CA ALA A 161 7.17 -17.40 1.12
C ALA A 161 7.73 -17.20 -0.32
N ALA A 162 8.81 -17.89 -0.68
CA ALA A 162 9.39 -17.85 -2.02
C ALA A 162 8.42 -18.37 -3.10
N ALA A 163 7.67 -19.44 -2.77
CA ALA A 163 6.67 -20.03 -3.65
C ALA A 163 5.52 -19.07 -4.02
N LEU A 164 5.26 -18.04 -3.21
CA LEU A 164 4.31 -16.95 -3.48
C LEU A 164 5.00 -15.74 -4.13
N ARG A 165 6.20 -15.35 -3.66
CA ARG A 165 6.94 -14.19 -4.19
C ARG A 165 7.37 -14.35 -5.65
N GLY A 166 7.78 -15.55 -6.06
CA GLY A 166 8.33 -15.79 -7.40
C GLY A 166 7.41 -15.38 -8.54
N GLN A 167 6.09 -15.46 -8.32
CA GLN A 167 5.08 -15.05 -9.31
C GLN A 167 4.83 -13.53 -9.29
N ALA A 168 4.75 -12.93 -8.10
CA ALA A 168 4.56 -11.48 -7.97
C ALA A 168 5.74 -10.67 -8.56
N LEU A 169 6.98 -11.15 -8.37
CA LEU A 169 8.18 -10.49 -8.89
C LEU A 169 8.36 -10.67 -10.40
N ALA A 170 7.94 -11.81 -10.96
CA ALA A 170 7.96 -12.03 -12.41
C ALA A 170 7.04 -11.05 -13.17
N GLU A 171 6.04 -10.48 -12.49
CA GLU A 171 5.09 -9.51 -13.05
C GLU A 171 5.59 -8.04 -12.94
N GLY A 172 6.69 -7.74 -12.26
CA GLY A 172 6.98 -6.38 -11.77
C GLY A 172 8.09 -5.54 -12.44
N ALA A 173 8.78 -6.06 -13.46
CA ALA A 173 10.10 -5.53 -13.87
C ALA A 173 10.10 -4.33 -14.86
N GLY A 174 8.97 -3.67 -15.09
CA GLY A 174 8.91 -2.53 -16.02
C GLY A 174 9.54 -1.26 -15.44
N SER A 175 10.58 -0.73 -16.09
CA SER A 175 11.22 0.55 -15.72
C SER A 175 10.58 1.76 -16.41
N GLU A 176 9.86 1.56 -17.52
CA GLU A 176 9.35 2.65 -18.33
C GLU A 176 8.09 3.33 -17.74
N PRO A 177 7.96 4.66 -17.87
CA PRO A 177 6.76 5.38 -17.53
C PRO A 177 5.53 4.83 -18.27
N TYR A 178 4.47 4.59 -17.51
CA TYR A 178 3.16 4.18 -17.99
C TYR A 178 2.26 5.40 -18.17
N ARG A 179 1.76 5.60 -19.39
CA ARG A 179 0.75 6.63 -19.69
C ARG A 179 -0.64 6.06 -19.43
N ALA A 180 -1.21 6.43 -18.29
CA ALA A 180 -2.58 6.04 -17.95
C ALA A 180 -3.60 6.72 -18.90
N ASP A 181 -4.59 5.96 -19.36
CA ASP A 181 -5.71 6.48 -20.13
C ASP A 181 -6.94 6.77 -19.23
N ALA A 182 -7.99 7.34 -19.82
CA ALA A 182 -9.20 7.70 -19.09
C ALA A 182 -9.91 6.50 -18.42
N ALA A 183 -9.74 5.29 -18.96
CA ALA A 183 -10.36 4.08 -18.42
C ALA A 183 -9.56 3.47 -17.26
N ASP A 184 -8.28 3.82 -17.11
CA ASP A 184 -7.47 3.37 -15.96
C ASP A 184 -7.91 4.03 -14.65
N ARG A 185 -8.36 5.28 -14.68
CA ARG A 185 -8.76 6.00 -13.46
C ARG A 185 -9.86 5.28 -12.65
N PRO A 186 -11.02 4.90 -13.24
CA PRO A 186 -12.03 4.15 -12.50
C PRO A 186 -11.55 2.75 -12.10
N LEU A 187 -10.66 2.12 -12.88
CA LEU A 187 -10.05 0.84 -12.55
C LEU A 187 -9.15 0.95 -11.30
N PHE A 188 -8.26 1.93 -11.27
CA PHE A 188 -7.39 2.21 -10.12
C PHE A 188 -8.19 2.56 -8.88
N ALA A 189 -9.25 3.37 -9.01
CA ALA A 189 -10.13 3.69 -7.89
C ALA A 189 -10.85 2.45 -7.34
N ALA A 190 -11.34 1.57 -8.21
CA ALA A 190 -11.98 0.32 -7.79
C ALA A 190 -10.98 -0.62 -7.08
N LEU A 191 -9.77 -0.78 -7.62
CA LEU A 191 -8.72 -1.59 -7.03
C LEU A 191 -8.17 -1.01 -5.72
N ALA A 192 -8.11 0.32 -5.60
CA ALA A 192 -7.69 0.98 -4.37
C ALA A 192 -8.71 0.79 -3.23
N ALA A 193 -9.99 0.58 -3.57
CA ALA A 193 -11.05 0.24 -2.63
C ALA A 193 -11.09 -1.26 -2.30
N ASP A 194 -10.98 -2.11 -3.32
CA ASP A 194 -10.86 -3.56 -3.19
C ASP A 194 -9.88 -4.12 -4.21
N GLY A 195 -8.67 -4.45 -3.74
CA GLY A 195 -7.60 -4.98 -4.55
C GLY A 195 -7.85 -6.39 -5.07
N ARG A 196 -8.90 -7.08 -4.60
CA ARG A 196 -9.35 -8.37 -5.13
C ARG A 196 -10.68 -8.29 -5.88
N ALA A 197 -11.15 -7.08 -6.20
CA ALA A 197 -12.33 -6.87 -7.04
C ALA A 197 -12.29 -7.77 -8.29
N SER A 198 -13.46 -8.33 -8.62
CA SER A 198 -13.67 -9.21 -9.76
C SER A 198 -13.61 -8.46 -11.08
N ALA A 199 -13.31 -9.16 -12.18
CA ALA A 199 -13.32 -8.57 -13.52
C ALA A 199 -14.67 -7.90 -13.84
N ARG A 200 -15.78 -8.48 -13.36
CA ARG A 200 -17.13 -7.90 -13.44
C ARG A 200 -17.24 -6.55 -12.75
N GLU A 201 -16.85 -6.46 -11.48
CA GLU A 201 -16.92 -5.20 -10.72
C GLU A 201 -16.04 -4.12 -11.34
N LEU A 202 -14.84 -4.49 -11.78
CA LEU A 202 -13.91 -3.59 -12.47
C LEU A 202 -14.50 -3.09 -13.80
N ALA A 203 -15.09 -3.98 -14.58
CA ALA A 203 -15.74 -3.67 -15.85
C ALA A 203 -16.93 -2.70 -15.65
N THR A 204 -17.79 -2.96 -14.66
CA THR A 204 -18.91 -2.08 -14.31
C THR A 204 -18.41 -0.69 -13.92
N ARG A 205 -17.38 -0.58 -13.08
CA ARG A 205 -16.81 0.70 -12.65
C ARG A 205 -16.17 1.48 -13.79
N ALA A 206 -15.53 0.78 -14.73
CA ALA A 206 -14.86 1.39 -15.88
C ALA A 206 -15.79 1.67 -17.07
N GLY A 207 -17.04 1.20 -17.04
CA GLY A 207 -17.95 1.27 -18.18
C GLY A 207 -17.45 0.45 -19.38
N ARG A 208 -16.88 -0.73 -19.11
CA ARG A 208 -16.24 -1.61 -20.11
C ARG A 208 -16.73 -3.05 -19.99
N SER A 209 -16.25 -3.94 -20.87
CA SER A 209 -16.54 -5.37 -20.81
C SER A 209 -15.64 -6.11 -19.80
N GLU A 210 -16.08 -7.28 -19.33
CA GLU A 210 -15.28 -8.13 -18.43
C GLU A 210 -13.97 -8.63 -19.05
N SER A 211 -13.97 -8.94 -20.35
CA SER A 211 -12.75 -9.34 -21.07
C SER A 211 -11.73 -8.22 -21.06
N TRP A 212 -12.16 -6.99 -21.38
CA TRP A 212 -11.30 -5.82 -21.33
C TRP A 212 -10.73 -5.61 -19.91
N ALA A 213 -11.56 -5.72 -18.87
CA ALA A 213 -11.11 -5.51 -17.50
C ALA A 213 -10.07 -6.56 -17.06
N ARG A 214 -10.27 -7.82 -17.44
CA ARG A 214 -9.32 -8.92 -17.18
C ARG A 214 -7.99 -8.68 -17.90
N GLU A 215 -8.04 -8.44 -19.20
CA GLU A 215 -6.86 -8.17 -20.02
C GLU A 215 -6.10 -6.91 -19.56
N ARG A 216 -6.83 -5.85 -19.19
CA ARG A 216 -6.25 -4.61 -18.69
C ARG A 216 -5.56 -4.82 -17.35
N LEU A 217 -6.21 -5.49 -16.40
CA LEU A 217 -5.63 -5.83 -15.10
C LEU A 217 -4.37 -6.69 -15.27
N ASP A 218 -4.43 -7.75 -16.07
CA ASP A 218 -3.30 -8.64 -16.31
C ASP A 218 -2.13 -7.90 -16.95
N ARG A 219 -2.40 -7.00 -17.91
CA ARG A 219 -1.36 -6.15 -18.51
C ARG A 219 -0.73 -5.21 -17.48
N LEU A 220 -1.54 -4.49 -16.70
CA LEU A 220 -1.05 -3.55 -15.68
C LEU A 220 -0.23 -4.27 -14.61
N ARG A 221 -0.63 -5.49 -14.24
CA ARG A 221 0.12 -6.37 -13.35
C ARG A 221 1.44 -6.79 -13.96
N ARG A 222 1.45 -7.44 -15.12
CA ARG A 222 2.66 -7.92 -15.83
C ARG A 222 3.65 -6.83 -16.18
N GLN A 223 3.16 -5.60 -16.36
CA GLN A 223 4.02 -4.46 -16.62
C GLN A 223 4.59 -3.87 -15.34
N GLY A 224 4.17 -4.31 -14.13
CA GLY A 224 4.56 -3.75 -12.84
C GLY A 224 3.96 -2.36 -12.56
N VAL A 225 2.85 -2.00 -13.20
CA VAL A 225 2.20 -0.70 -12.99
C VAL A 225 1.44 -0.70 -11.66
N LEU A 226 0.84 -1.84 -11.31
CA LEU A 226 0.11 -2.06 -10.07
C LEU A 226 0.91 -2.92 -9.10
N TYR A 227 0.84 -2.58 -7.82
CA TYR A 227 1.15 -3.50 -6.72
C TYR A 227 -0.11 -3.76 -5.89
N PHE A 228 -0.10 -4.89 -5.19
CA PHE A 228 -1.18 -5.29 -4.30
C PHE A 228 -0.63 -5.48 -2.90
N GLU A 229 -1.25 -4.80 -1.94
CA GLU A 229 -0.88 -4.86 -0.54
C GLU A 229 -2.03 -5.42 0.28
N ALA A 230 -1.68 -6.16 1.34
CA ALA A 230 -2.62 -6.56 2.37
C ALA A 230 -2.43 -5.65 3.59
N ASP A 231 -3.37 -4.71 3.75
CA ASP A 231 -3.46 -3.83 4.90
C ASP A 231 -4.14 -4.59 6.05
N VAL A 232 -3.47 -4.61 7.20
CA VAL A 232 -3.94 -5.30 8.40
C VAL A 232 -3.85 -4.35 9.57
N ASP A 233 -4.90 -4.37 10.38
CA ASP A 233 -4.93 -3.62 11.64
C ASP A 233 -3.74 -4.05 12.52
N ALA A 234 -2.79 -3.12 12.71
CA ALA A 234 -1.59 -3.40 13.48
C ALA A 234 -1.90 -3.77 14.94
N ALA A 235 -3.02 -3.31 15.50
CA ALA A 235 -3.44 -3.69 16.84
C ALA A 235 -3.86 -5.18 16.95
N ARG A 236 -4.10 -5.84 15.81
CA ARG A 236 -4.43 -7.28 15.71
C ARG A 236 -3.20 -8.14 15.41
N LEU A 237 -2.10 -7.51 15.01
CA LEU A 237 -0.78 -8.13 14.99
C LEU A 237 -0.18 -7.98 16.39
N ASP A 238 0.69 -8.87 16.84
CA ASP A 238 1.38 -8.76 18.16
C ASP A 238 2.38 -7.58 18.23
N HIS A 239 2.19 -6.56 17.39
CA HIS A 239 3.01 -5.37 17.25
C HIS A 239 2.27 -4.20 17.90
N HIS A 240 2.46 -4.02 19.20
CA HIS A 240 1.77 -2.96 19.97
C HIS A 240 2.27 -1.54 19.67
N SER A 241 3.40 -1.41 18.96
CA SER A 241 3.99 -0.13 18.58
C SER A 241 4.66 -0.20 17.21
N THR A 242 4.55 0.87 16.43
CA THR A 242 5.36 1.09 15.22
C THR A 242 6.29 2.27 15.47
N THR A 243 7.58 2.09 15.23
CA THR A 243 8.58 3.16 15.29
C THR A 243 9.09 3.44 13.89
N VAL A 244 9.21 4.72 13.54
CA VAL A 244 9.81 5.17 12.27
C VAL A 244 11.17 5.79 12.59
N LEU A 245 12.22 5.26 11.96
CA LEU A 245 13.60 5.73 12.13
C LEU A 245 14.07 6.39 10.83
N TRP A 246 14.62 7.60 10.95
CA TRP A 246 15.34 8.26 9.86
C TRP A 246 16.83 8.13 10.13
N LEU A 247 17.52 7.48 9.20
CA LEU A 247 18.95 7.24 9.31
C LEU A 247 19.65 7.98 8.18
N THR A 248 20.67 8.76 8.52
CA THR A 248 21.65 9.25 7.55
C THR A 248 22.75 8.20 7.49
N THR A 249 22.91 7.58 6.32
CA THR A 249 23.96 6.59 6.09
C THR A 249 24.86 7.11 4.97
N PRO A 250 26.18 6.82 5.01
CA PRO A 250 27.02 7.04 3.84
C PRO A 250 26.43 6.27 2.65
N PRO A 251 26.43 6.83 1.43
CA PRO A 251 26.12 6.02 0.26
C PRO A 251 27.12 4.85 0.25
N ALA A 252 26.62 3.62 0.14
CA ALA A 252 27.51 2.47 -0.02
C ALA A 252 28.42 2.78 -1.22
N LEU A 253 29.74 2.79 -0.99
CA LEU A 253 30.69 2.80 -2.08
C LEU A 253 30.31 1.61 -2.97
N SER A 254 29.83 1.88 -4.18
CA SER A 254 29.80 0.87 -5.22
C SER A 254 31.22 0.34 -5.32
N LEU A 255 31.49 -0.83 -4.76
CA LEU A 255 32.70 -1.58 -5.05
C LEU A 255 32.64 -1.85 -6.55
N ILE A 256 33.39 -1.05 -7.31
CA ILE A 256 33.72 -1.29 -8.71
C ILE A 256 34.82 -2.34 -8.73
#